data_AF-A0A1D9MA65-F1
#
_entry.id   AF-A0A1D9MA65-F1
#
_cell.length_a   1.000
_cell.length_b   1.000
_cell.length_c   1.000
_cell.angle_alpha   90.00
_cell.angle_beta   90.00
_cell.angle_gamma   90.00
#
_symmetry.space_group_name_H-M   'P 1'
#
loop_
_entity.id
_entity.type
_entity.pdbx_description
1 polymer ?
#
loop_
_entity_poly.entity_id
_entity_poly.type
_entity_poly.pdbx_seq_one_letter_code
_entity_poly.pdbx_strand_id
1 'polypeptide(L)'
;MPNVKLFVDEAVLAAHKPALVAALRPLRDLLCAELSVPPAACQVVIVPVAGLADQPPINVELALLPRPERTRDKLMALAATIRADLAAPSGGAAVAVRISALDPQTYIALK
;
A
#
# COMPACT_ATOMS: atom_id res chain seq x y z
N MET A 1 4.87 8.77 -8.70
CA MET A 1 4.22 9.24 -7.47
C MET A 1 3.33 8.12 -6.95
N PRO A 2 3.84 7.22 -6.11
CA PRO A 2 3.03 6.21 -5.45
C PRO A 2 2.09 6.89 -4.44
N ASN A 3 0.80 6.61 -4.56
CA ASN A 3 -0.21 6.98 -3.57
C ASN A 3 -0.79 5.69 -3.01
N VAL A 4 -0.54 5.44 -1.71
CA VAL A 4 -0.85 4.18 -1.04
C VAL A 4 -1.81 4.43 0.11
N LYS A 5 -2.92 3.69 0.09
CA LYS A 5 -3.93 3.70 1.14
C LYS A 5 -4.06 2.30 1.69
N LEU A 6 -3.84 2.15 2.98
CA LEU A 6 -4.12 0.93 3.72
C LEU A 6 -5.50 1.12 4.35
N PHE A 7 -6.53 0.59 3.72
CA PHE A 7 -7.86 0.50 4.32
C PHE A 7 -7.84 -0.67 5.30
N VAL A 8 -7.94 -0.36 6.59
CA VAL A 8 -7.81 -1.33 7.67
C VAL A 8 -9.12 -1.38 8.44
N ASP A 9 -9.69 -2.57 8.58
CA ASP A 9 -10.86 -2.80 9.41
C ASP A 9 -10.64 -2.25 10.83
N GLU A 10 -11.64 -1.56 11.38
CA GLU A 10 -11.54 -0.88 12.67
C GLU A 10 -11.12 -1.81 13.81
N ALA A 11 -11.55 -3.07 13.82
CA ALA A 11 -11.17 -4.02 14.86
C ALA A 11 -9.68 -4.39 14.77
N VAL A 12 -9.19 -4.63 13.55
CA VAL A 12 -7.76 -4.92 13.30
C VAL A 12 -6.91 -3.69 13.62
N LEU A 13 -7.36 -2.50 13.22
CA LEU A 13 -6.66 -1.26 13.52
C LEU A 13 -6.59 -1.02 15.03
N ALA A 14 -7.70 -1.18 15.75
CA ALA A 14 -7.74 -0.99 17.20
C ALA A 14 -6.75 -1.93 17.92
N ALA A 15 -6.66 -3.20 17.50
CA ALA A 15 -5.77 -4.19 18.08
C ALA A 15 -4.29 -3.96 17.74
N HIS A 16 -3.98 -3.48 16.54
CA HIS A 16 -2.61 -3.49 15.99
C HIS A 16 -2.05 -2.13 15.57
N LYS A 17 -2.71 -1.02 15.92
CA LYS A 17 -2.34 0.34 15.49
C LYS A 17 -0.85 0.68 15.64
N PRO A 18 -0.18 0.44 16.79
CA PRO A 18 1.24 0.81 16.93
C PRO A 18 2.14 0.09 15.93
N ALA A 19 1.91 -1.20 15.70
CA ALA A 19 2.67 -2.01 14.77
C ALA A 19 2.41 -1.61 13.30
N LEU A 20 1.15 -1.39 12.94
CA LEU A 20 0.76 -0.92 11.61
C LEU A 20 1.34 0.48 11.30
N VAL A 21 1.33 1.39 12.27
CA VAL A 21 1.96 2.72 12.12
C VAL A 21 3.47 2.60 11.98
N ALA A 22 4.12 1.74 12.77
CA ALA A 22 5.56 1.49 12.66
C ALA A 22 5.94 0.92 11.28
N ALA A 23 5.06 0.15 10.64
CA ALA A 23 5.28 -0.42 9.32
C ALA A 23 5.21 0.60 8.16
N LEU A 24 4.65 1.80 8.37
CA LEU A 24 4.50 2.80 7.30
C LEU A 24 5.84 3.28 6.74
N ARG A 25 6.85 3.44 7.59
CA ARG A 25 8.17 3.90 7.18
C ARG A 25 8.91 2.83 6.36
N PRO A 26 9.05 1.58 6.83
CA PRO A 26 9.57 0.47 6.01
C PRO A 26 8.83 0.31 4.68
N LEU A 27 7.49 0.38 4.67
CA LEU A 27 6.69 0.27 3.45
C LEU A 27 7.03 1.39 2.45
N ARG A 28 7.19 2.63 2.92
CA ARG A 28 7.60 3.74 2.05
C ARG A 28 9.00 3.50 1.48
N ASP A 29 9.93 3.02 2.29
CA ASP A 29 11.31 2.81 1.88
C ASP A 29 11.39 1.67 0.83
N LEU A 30 10.60 0.60 0.99
CA LEU A 30 10.37 -0.45 -0.02
C LEU A 30 9.84 0.13 -1.34
N LEU A 31 8.77 0.94 -1.28
CA LEU A 31 8.16 1.55 -2.47
C LEU A 31 9.14 2.47 -3.20
N CYS A 32 9.93 3.24 -2.46
CA CYS A 32 10.96 4.12 -3.03
C CYS A 32 12.03 3.33 -3.79
N ALA A 33 12.51 2.24 -3.20
CA ALA A 33 13.49 1.36 -3.83
C ALA A 33 12.91 0.70 -5.10
N GLU A 34 11.78 0.01 -4.97
CA GLU A 34 11.20 -0.80 -6.04
C GLU A 34 10.64 0.04 -7.19
N LEU A 35 10.11 1.23 -6.92
CA LEU A 35 9.53 2.10 -7.94
C LEU A 35 10.47 3.21 -8.43
N SER A 36 11.69 3.25 -7.88
CA SER A 36 12.74 4.23 -8.19
C SER A 36 12.23 5.67 -8.10
N VAL A 37 11.70 6.02 -6.92
CA VAL A 37 11.15 7.35 -6.63
C VAL A 37 11.69 7.90 -5.31
N PRO A 38 11.85 9.23 -5.18
CA PRO A 38 12.29 9.82 -3.92
C PRO A 38 11.19 9.72 -2.85
N PRO A 39 11.52 9.78 -1.55
CA PRO A 39 10.54 9.72 -0.46
C PRO A 39 9.40 10.75 -0.58
N ALA A 40 9.70 11.98 -1.01
CA ALA A 40 8.70 13.04 -1.23
C ALA A 40 7.70 12.72 -2.35
N ALA A 41 8.00 11.76 -3.23
CA ALA A 41 7.08 11.32 -4.27
C ALA A 41 6.03 10.33 -3.76
N CYS A 42 6.24 9.72 -2.58
CA CYS A 42 5.38 8.72 -1.97
C CYS A 42 4.42 9.32 -0.93
N GLN A 43 3.15 8.94 -1.00
CA GLN A 43 2.19 9.15 0.06
C GLN A 43 1.70 7.79 0.55
N VAL A 44 1.77 7.54 1.86
CA VAL A 44 1.35 6.27 2.48
C VAL A 44 0.53 6.61 3.72
N VAL A 45 -0.71 6.13 3.78
CA VAL A 45 -1.63 6.43 4.89
C VAL A 45 -2.45 5.20 5.28
N ILE A 46 -2.89 5.15 6.54
CA ILE A 46 -3.88 4.19 7.03
C ILE A 46 -5.24 4.89 7.08
N VAL A 47 -6.27 4.23 6.59
CA VAL A 47 -7.66 4.68 6.60
C VAL A 47 -8.49 3.62 7.34
N PRO A 48 -9.15 3.94 8.47
CA PRO A 48 -10.06 3.02 9.13
C PRO A 48 -11.30 2.78 8.26
N VAL A 49 -11.80 1.55 8.23
CA VAL A 49 -13.03 1.17 7.52
C VAL A 49 -13.84 0.15 8.30
N ALA A 50 -15.14 0.06 8.03
CA ALA A 50 -15.98 -1.06 8.44
C ALA A 50 -16.20 -1.99 7.24
N GLY A 51 -15.76 -3.23 7.36
CA GLY A 51 -15.86 -4.23 6.29
C GLY A 51 -16.86 -5.36 6.56
N LEU A 52 -17.14 -6.16 5.53
CA LEU A 52 -17.78 -7.47 5.71
C LEU A 52 -16.77 -8.46 6.31
N ALA A 53 -17.27 -9.48 7.02
CA ALA A 53 -16.42 -10.48 7.69
C ALA A 53 -15.79 -11.52 6.73
N ASP A 54 -16.32 -11.64 5.52
CA ASP A 54 -15.92 -12.62 4.50
C ASP A 54 -14.91 -12.07 3.47
N GLN A 55 -14.43 -10.84 3.67
CA GLN A 55 -13.39 -10.22 2.85
C GLN A 55 -12.10 -10.01 3.66
N PRO A 56 -10.94 -9.79 3.00
CA PRO A 56 -9.72 -9.41 3.69
C PRO A 56 -9.93 -8.13 4.52
N PRO A 57 -9.63 -8.13 5.83
CA PRO A 57 -9.82 -6.98 6.70
C PRO A 57 -8.82 -5.85 6.41
N ILE A 58 -7.82 -6.09 5.56
CA ILE A 58 -6.91 -5.07 5.07
C ILE A 58 -6.90 -5.07 3.54
N ASN A 59 -7.16 -3.90 2.97
CA ASN A 59 -7.00 -3.63 1.54
C ASN A 59 -5.95 -2.53 1.33
N VAL A 60 -4.86 -2.88 0.64
CA VAL A 60 -3.85 -1.92 0.22
C VAL A 60 -4.12 -1.53 -1.23
N GLU A 61 -4.38 -0.24 -1.45
CA GLU A 61 -4.50 0.32 -2.79
C GLU A 61 -3.29 1.17 -3.11
N LEU A 62 -2.56 0.79 -4.16
CA LEU A 62 -1.42 1.52 -4.70
C LEU A 62 -1.79 2.07 -6.08
N ALA A 63 -1.93 3.39 -6.16
CA ALA A 63 -2.03 4.12 -7.42
C ALA A 63 -0.66 4.65 -7.83
N LEU A 64 -0.27 4.46 -9.09
CA LEU A 64 1.03 4.91 -9.61
C LEU A 64 0.94 5.36 -11.06
N LEU A 65 1.78 6.32 -11.46
CA LEU A 65 1.98 6.63 -12.88
C LEU A 65 2.73 5.48 -13.57
N PRO A 66 2.38 5.08 -14.79
CA PRO A 66 3.11 4.06 -15.54
C PRO A 66 4.53 4.52 -15.85
N ARG A 67 5.46 3.57 -15.90
CA ARG A 67 6.81 3.74 -16.47
C ARG A 67 7.27 2.40 -17.06
N PRO A 68 8.13 2.38 -18.10
CA PRO A 68 8.57 1.14 -18.74
C PRO A 68 9.16 0.11 -17.77
N GLU A 69 9.91 0.56 -16.76
CA GLU A 69 10.53 -0.28 -15.75
C GLU A 69 9.53 -0.89 -14.73
N ARG A 70 8.26 -0.44 -14.72
CA ARG A 70 7.20 -0.93 -13.83
C ARG A 70 6.38 -2.00 -14.52
N THR A 71 7.05 -3.09 -14.89
CA THR A 71 6.43 -4.23 -15.57
C THR A 71 5.41 -4.93 -14.67
N ARG A 72 4.52 -5.72 -15.28
CA ARG A 72 3.54 -6.53 -14.55
C ARG A 72 4.21 -7.41 -13.50
N ASP A 73 5.29 -8.10 -13.87
CA ASP A 73 5.98 -9.03 -12.97
C ASP A 73 6.61 -8.30 -11.79
N LYS A 74 7.22 -7.12 -12.02
CA LYS A 74 7.76 -6.29 -10.95
C LYS A 74 6.68 -5.81 -10.00
N LEU A 75 5.52 -5.39 -10.52
CA LEU A 75 4.40 -4.94 -9.70
C LEU A 75 3.74 -6.08 -8.94
N MET A 76 3.67 -7.28 -9.51
CA MET A 76 3.19 -8.49 -8.82
C MET A 76 4.15 -8.91 -7.70
N ALA A 77 5.45 -8.87 -7.93
CA ALA A 77 6.46 -9.13 -6.90
C ALA A 77 6.36 -8.11 -5.75
N LEU A 78 6.26 -6.81 -6.09
CA LEU A 78 6.03 -5.75 -5.11
C LEU A 78 4.75 -6.00 -4.29
N ALA A 79 3.65 -6.37 -4.94
CA ALA A 79 2.39 -6.67 -4.24
C ALA A 79 2.54 -7.85 -3.26
N ALA A 80 3.26 -8.90 -3.66
CA ALA A 80 3.55 -10.03 -2.80
C ALA A 80 4.40 -9.64 -1.58
N THR A 81 5.43 -8.81 -1.79
CA THR A 81 6.28 -8.30 -0.69
C THR A 81 5.48 -7.43 0.27
N ILE A 82 4.68 -6.49 -0.22
CA ILE A 82 3.80 -5.65 0.62
C ILE A 82 2.88 -6.52 1.48
N ARG A 83 2.28 -7.57 0.88
CA ARG A 83 1.39 -8.49 1.59
C ARG A 83 2.14 -9.25 2.69
N ALA A 84 3.35 -9.70 2.43
CA ALA A 84 4.18 -10.41 3.41
C ALA A 84 4.62 -9.49 4.56
N ASP A 85 5.10 -8.29 4.24
CA ASP A 85 5.61 -7.31 5.22
C ASP A 85 4.51 -6.81 6.17
N LEU A 86 3.26 -6.78 5.71
CA LEU A 86 2.11 -6.39 6.52
C LEU A 86 1.50 -7.54 7.34
N ALA A 87 1.91 -8.79 7.12
CA ALA A 87 1.35 -9.94 7.85
C ALA A 87 1.62 -9.86 9.35
N ALA A 88 2.87 -9.64 9.77
CA ALA A 88 3.20 -9.55 11.20
C ALA A 88 2.62 -8.30 11.88
N PRO A 89 2.75 -7.08 11.30
CA PRO A 89 2.16 -5.87 11.89
C PRO A 89 0.64 -5.89 12.03
N SER A 90 -0.06 -6.71 11.24
CA SER A 90 -1.53 -6.85 11.29
C SER A 90 -2.01 -8.00 12.18
N GLY A 91 -1.12 -8.64 12.95
CA GLY A 91 -1.48 -9.81 13.76
C GLY A 91 -1.82 -11.05 12.93
N GLY A 92 -1.33 -11.14 11.70
CA GLY A 92 -1.61 -12.24 10.76
C GLY A 92 -2.91 -12.06 9.97
N ALA A 93 -3.55 -10.90 10.03
CA ALA A 93 -4.76 -10.63 9.28
C ALA A 93 -4.53 -10.74 7.76
N ALA A 94 -5.54 -11.21 7.02
CA ALA A 94 -5.43 -11.32 5.57
C ALA A 94 -5.33 -9.93 4.92
N VAL A 95 -4.34 -9.76 4.05
CA VAL A 95 -4.08 -8.50 3.33
C VAL A 95 -4.31 -8.72 1.82
N ALA A 96 -5.17 -7.91 1.22
CA ALA A 96 -5.30 -7.78 -0.22
C ALA A 96 -4.47 -6.58 -0.71
N VAL A 97 -3.82 -6.71 -1.88
CA VAL A 97 -3.08 -5.61 -2.52
C VAL A 97 -3.61 -5.41 -3.93
N ARG A 98 -3.96 -4.18 -4.27
CA ARG A 98 -4.47 -3.76 -5.57
C ARG A 98 -3.58 -2.65 -6.10
N ILE A 99 -3.09 -2.80 -7.32
CA ILE A 99 -2.23 -1.82 -7.98
C ILE A 99 -2.95 -1.31 -9.23
N SER A 100 -3.04 0.02 -9.36
CA SER A 100 -3.66 0.69 -10.51
C SER A 100 -2.68 1.66 -11.15
N ALA A 101 -2.52 1.54 -12.47
CA ALA A 101 -1.81 2.53 -13.26
C ALA A 101 -2.73 3.73 -13.53
N LEU A 102 -2.27 4.91 -13.17
CA LEU A 102 -2.93 6.18 -13.43
C LEU A 102 -2.63 6.63 -14.87
N ASP A 103 -3.56 7.36 -15.47
CA ASP A 103 -3.31 7.99 -16.77
C ASP A 103 -2.48 9.28 -16.58
N PRO A 104 -1.27 9.37 -17.17
CA PRO A 104 -0.42 10.55 -17.05
C PRO A 104 -1.04 11.85 -17.59
N GLN A 105 -1.98 11.78 -18.53
CA GLN A 105 -2.60 12.98 -19.13
C GLN A 105 -3.63 13.61 -18.22
N THR A 106 -4.29 12.81 -17.38
CA THR A 106 -5.41 13.24 -16.53
C THR A 106 -5.06 13.24 -15.06
N TYR A 107 -3.93 12.66 -14.66
CA TYR A 107 -3.45 12.69 -13.30
C TYR A 107 -2.78 14.02 -12.95
N ILE A 108 -3.55 14.92 -12.34
CA ILE A 108 -3.09 16.22 -11.85
C ILE A 108 -2.75 16.09 -10.36
N ALA A 109 -1.52 16.47 -9.99
CA ALA A 109 -1.10 16.55 -8.60
C ALA A 109 -0.29 17.82 -8.37
N LEU A 110 -0.64 18.57 -7.33
CA LEU A 110 0.14 19.69 -6.81
C LEU A 110 0.82 19.23 -5.53
N LYS A 111 2.12 19.47 -5.41
CA LYS A 111 2.96 19.03 -4.28
C LYS A 111 3.80 20.16 -3.76
#